data_AF-A0AAW2PBS3-F1
#
_entry.id   AF-A0AAW2PBS3-F1
#
_cell.length_a   1.000
_cell.length_b   1.000
_cell.length_c   1.000
_cell.angle_alpha   90.00
_cell.angle_beta   90.00
_cell.angle_gamma   90.00
#
_symmetry.space_group_name_H-M   'P 1'
#
loop_
_entity.id
_entity.type
_entity.pdbx_description
1 polymer ?
#
loop_
_entity_poly.entity_id
_entity_poly.type
_entity_poly.pdbx_seq_one_letter_code
_entity_poly.pdbx_strand_id
1 'polypeptide(L)'
;MDSHGARHEPITSTLLISHYELQQHQLGGPEEYFFTSPERLGEIVEVNLHTDSLQLCGGIGAIVSALRTNIDMGITGDQRDLQFRTKVFGSNLITLSCDTDITQSLKQLLLDACKDTAIILLLCCAAISCNWD
;
A
#
# COMPACT_ATOMS: atom_id res chain seq x y z
N MET A 1 -39.72 24.03 -36.19
CA MET A 1 -40.00 22.59 -36.24
C MET A 1 -38.81 21.98 -36.95
N ASP A 2 -38.11 21.07 -36.26
CA ASP A 2 -36.95 20.23 -36.66
C ASP A 2 -36.03 20.16 -35.44
N SER A 3 -35.42 19.05 -35.02
CA SER A 3 -35.75 17.63 -35.04
C SER A 3 -34.92 17.01 -33.89
N HIS A 4 -35.29 15.79 -33.50
CA HIS A 4 -34.74 14.95 -32.45
C HIS A 4 -33.23 15.05 -32.11
N GLY A 5 -32.95 14.91 -30.82
CA GLY A 5 -31.61 14.57 -30.31
C GLY A 5 -31.58 14.28 -28.81
N ALA A 6 -32.58 13.58 -28.26
CA ALA A 6 -32.51 13.11 -26.87
C ALA A 6 -31.49 11.95 -26.81
N ARG A 7 -30.26 12.26 -26.38
CA ARG A 7 -29.28 11.24 -25.99
C ARG A 7 -29.86 10.44 -24.83
N HIS A 8 -30.24 9.19 -25.10
CA HIS A 8 -30.41 8.18 -24.07
C HIS A 8 -29.03 7.85 -23.50
N GLU A 9 -28.72 8.44 -22.34
CA GLU A 9 -27.63 7.96 -21.49
C GLU A 9 -28.01 6.60 -20.89
N PRO A 10 -27.09 5.62 -20.83
CA PRO A 10 -27.40 4.26 -20.40
C PRO A 10 -27.57 4.21 -18.88
N ILE A 11 -28.82 4.11 -18.43
CA ILE A 11 -29.22 3.83 -17.04
C ILE A 11 -28.56 2.52 -16.51
N THR A 12 -28.09 1.66 -17.41
CA THR A 12 -27.45 0.38 -17.10
C THR A 12 -26.10 0.50 -16.39
N SER A 13 -25.29 1.52 -16.68
CA SER A 13 -23.97 1.67 -16.05
C SER A 13 -24.08 2.14 -14.60
N THR A 14 -25.01 3.05 -14.33
CA THR A 14 -25.25 3.57 -12.97
C THR A 14 -25.89 2.51 -12.08
N LEU A 15 -26.75 1.65 -12.63
CA LEU A 15 -27.31 0.51 -11.90
C LEU A 15 -26.28 -0.59 -11.63
N LEU A 16 -25.33 -0.83 -12.54
CA LEU A 16 -24.24 -1.78 -12.32
C LEU A 16 -23.28 -1.30 -11.23
N ILE A 17 -22.96 0.00 -11.23
CA ILE A 17 -22.13 0.61 -10.20
C ILE A 17 -22.88 0.58 -8.87
N SER A 18 -24.17 0.92 -8.83
CA SER A 18 -24.93 0.86 -7.57
C SER A 18 -25.07 -0.57 -7.05
N HIS A 19 -25.25 -1.58 -7.90
CA HIS A 19 -25.31 -2.98 -7.47
C HIS A 19 -23.96 -3.49 -6.95
N TYR A 20 -22.84 -3.03 -7.52
CA TYR A 20 -21.51 -3.34 -7.02
C TYR A 20 -21.22 -2.67 -5.67
N GLU A 21 -21.57 -1.39 -5.54
CA GLU A 21 -21.43 -0.60 -4.30
C GLU A 21 -22.38 -1.07 -3.19
N LEU A 22 -23.59 -1.52 -3.53
CA LEU A 22 -24.53 -2.10 -2.55
C LEU A 22 -24.08 -3.49 -2.06
N GLN A 23 -23.31 -4.22 -2.87
CA GLN A 23 -22.73 -5.50 -2.47
C GLN A 23 -21.48 -5.33 -1.58
N GLN A 24 -20.78 -4.19 -1.69
CA GLN A 24 -19.73 -3.79 -0.74
C GLN A 24 -20.31 -3.40 0.64
N HIS A 25 -21.58 -2.99 0.69
CA HIS A 25 -22.25 -2.53 1.92
C HIS A 25 -22.80 -3.65 2.82
N GLN A 26 -22.65 -4.92 2.44
CA GLN A 26 -23.07 -6.09 3.24
C GLN A 26 -21.89 -6.87 3.84
N LEU A 27 -20.66 -6.41 3.63
CA LEU A 27 -19.52 -6.94 4.37
C LEU A 27 -19.44 -6.14 5.69
N GLY A 28 -19.63 -6.83 6.81
CA GLY A 28 -19.41 -6.26 8.14
C GLY A 28 -18.11 -5.46 8.16
N GLY A 29 -18.12 -4.33 8.85
CA GLY A 29 -17.00 -3.37 8.84
C GLY A 29 -15.65 -4.05 9.10
N PRO A 30 -14.53 -3.44 8.66
CA PRO A 30 -13.19 -4.04 8.74
C PRO A 30 -12.77 -4.48 10.16
N GLU A 31 -13.47 -3.99 11.19
CA GLU A 31 -13.24 -4.23 12.61
C GLU A 31 -13.71 -5.59 13.13
N GLU A 32 -14.49 -6.39 12.39
CA GLU A 32 -15.13 -7.60 12.96
C GLU A 32 -14.70 -8.94 12.33
N TYR A 33 -13.80 -8.91 11.34
CA TYR A 33 -13.39 -10.14 10.64
C TYR A 33 -12.26 -10.89 11.36
N PHE A 34 -11.27 -10.17 11.90
CA PHE A 34 -10.19 -10.73 12.71
C PHE A 34 -10.43 -10.42 14.18
N PHE A 35 -10.08 -11.36 15.05
CA PHE A 35 -10.15 -11.13 16.51
C PHE A 35 -8.91 -10.43 17.06
N THR A 36 -7.95 -10.09 16.20
CA THR A 36 -6.72 -9.37 16.56
C THR A 36 -6.44 -8.26 15.54
N SER A 37 -5.94 -7.12 16.02
CA SER A 37 -5.52 -6.00 15.18
C SER A 37 -4.02 -6.11 14.82
N PRO A 38 -3.54 -5.39 13.80
CA PRO A 38 -2.13 -5.36 13.44
C PRO A 38 -1.22 -4.93 14.59
N GLU A 39 -1.65 -3.96 15.40
CA GLU A 39 -0.89 -3.42 16.54
C GLU A 39 -0.75 -4.47 17.65
N ARG A 40 -1.86 -5.17 17.96
CA ARG A 40 -1.86 -6.27 18.92
C ARG A 40 -1.01 -7.43 18.45
N LEU A 41 -1.07 -7.77 17.16
CA LEU A 41 -0.20 -8.80 16.59
C LEU A 41 1.29 -8.39 16.70
N GLY A 42 1.61 -7.12 16.44
CA GLY A 42 2.97 -6.58 16.61
C GLY A 42 3.47 -6.69 18.05
N GLU A 43 2.64 -6.29 19.03
CA GLU A 43 2.93 -6.43 20.46
C GLU A 43 3.21 -7.89 20.83
N ILE A 44 2.37 -8.82 20.36
CA ILE A 44 2.55 -10.26 20.60
C ILE A 44 3.89 -10.72 20.02
N VAL A 45 4.24 -10.36 18.79
CA VAL A 45 5.50 -10.77 18.16
C VAL A 45 6.71 -10.24 18.92
N GLU A 46 6.67 -8.98 19.36
CA GLU A 46 7.77 -8.35 20.11
C GLU A 46 7.95 -8.97 21.50
N VAL A 47 6.86 -9.17 22.25
CA VAL A 47 6.90 -9.80 23.57
C VAL A 47 7.35 -11.27 23.47
N ASN A 48 6.97 -11.94 22.39
CA ASN A 48 7.21 -13.37 22.18
C ASN A 48 8.60 -13.74 21.65
N LEU A 49 9.50 -12.77 21.53
CA LEU A 49 10.95 -13.06 21.55
C LEU A 49 11.39 -13.72 22.87
N HIS A 50 10.59 -13.62 23.93
CA HIS A 50 10.78 -14.31 25.20
C HIS A 50 9.75 -15.46 25.29
N THR A 51 10.26 -16.70 25.18
CA THR A 51 9.54 -17.96 24.86
C THR A 51 8.28 -18.30 25.68
N ASP A 52 8.04 -17.62 26.81
CA ASP A 52 6.93 -17.91 27.73
C ASP A 52 5.66 -17.08 27.46
N SER A 53 5.70 -16.09 26.56
CA SER A 53 4.60 -15.12 26.42
C SER A 53 3.46 -15.54 25.49
N LEU A 54 3.61 -16.55 24.63
CA LEU A 54 2.49 -17.08 23.84
C LEU A 54 1.33 -17.54 24.73
N GLN A 55 1.62 -18.06 25.92
CA GLN A 55 0.60 -18.50 26.86
C GLN A 55 -0.26 -17.34 27.36
N LEU A 56 0.33 -16.16 27.55
CA LEU A 56 -0.41 -14.94 27.93
C LEU A 56 -1.39 -14.50 26.83
N CYS A 57 -1.12 -14.88 25.59
CA CYS A 57 -1.96 -14.61 24.43
C CYS A 57 -2.96 -15.75 24.12
N GLY A 58 -3.16 -16.70 25.04
CA GLY A 58 -4.05 -17.85 24.84
C GLY A 58 -3.42 -18.99 24.01
N GLY A 59 -2.12 -18.94 23.76
CA GLY A 59 -1.36 -19.94 23.03
C GLY A 59 -1.54 -19.87 21.51
N ILE A 60 -0.89 -20.81 20.81
CA ILE A 60 -0.89 -20.89 19.34
C ILE A 60 -2.32 -21.01 18.80
N GLY A 61 -3.19 -21.79 19.45
CA GLY A 61 -4.59 -21.97 19.04
C GLY A 61 -5.38 -20.65 19.02
N ALA A 62 -5.15 -19.77 20.00
CA ALA A 62 -5.79 -18.46 20.05
C ALA A 62 -5.34 -17.56 18.90
N ILE A 63 -4.03 -17.56 18.57
CA ILE A 63 -3.48 -16.79 17.44
C ILE A 63 -4.03 -17.31 16.10
N VAL A 64 -4.07 -18.63 15.94
CA VAL A 64 -4.60 -19.30 14.74
C VAL A 64 -6.05 -18.92 14.51
N SER A 65 -6.87 -18.97 15.57
CA SER A 65 -8.27 -18.56 15.52
C SER A 65 -8.41 -17.06 15.25
N ALA A 66 -7.58 -16.21 15.87
CA ALA A 66 -7.64 -14.76 15.72
C ALA A 66 -7.29 -14.29 14.31
N LEU A 67 -6.34 -14.95 13.66
CA LEU A 67 -5.91 -14.68 12.28
C LEU A 67 -6.72 -15.45 11.23
N ARG A 68 -7.68 -16.29 11.65
CA ARG A 68 -8.45 -17.19 10.78
C ARG A 68 -7.56 -17.99 9.83
N THR A 69 -6.44 -18.49 10.34
CA THR A 69 -5.54 -19.37 9.58
C THR A 69 -5.73 -20.81 10.02
N ASN A 70 -5.28 -21.75 9.20
CA ASN A 70 -5.13 -23.14 9.60
C ASN A 70 -3.64 -23.41 9.95
N ILE A 71 -3.38 -24.30 10.90
CA ILE A 71 -2.02 -24.67 11.31
C ILE A 71 -1.31 -25.48 10.22
N ASP A 72 -2.01 -26.42 9.60
CA ASP A 72 -1.45 -27.35 8.64
C ASP A 72 -1.53 -26.82 7.20
N MET A 73 -2.64 -26.18 6.86
CA MET A 73 -2.98 -25.74 5.50
C MET A 73 -2.75 -24.23 5.28
N GLY A 74 -2.45 -23.48 6.34
CA GLY A 74 -2.27 -22.04 6.27
C GLY A 74 -3.57 -21.30 5.90
N ILE A 75 -3.45 -20.29 5.03
CA ILE A 75 -4.57 -19.46 4.59
C ILE A 75 -5.27 -20.15 3.42
N THR A 76 -6.55 -20.44 3.57
CA THR A 76 -7.37 -21.16 2.56
C THR A 76 -8.39 -20.26 1.85
N GLY A 77 -8.34 -18.94 2.11
CA GLY A 77 -9.26 -17.95 1.54
C GLY A 77 -9.07 -17.68 0.04
N ASP A 78 -10.08 -17.07 -0.57
CA ASP A 78 -10.06 -16.65 -1.98
C ASP A 78 -9.30 -15.32 -2.19
N GLN A 79 -9.24 -14.85 -3.44
CA GLN A 79 -8.55 -13.59 -3.77
C GLN A 79 -9.09 -12.38 -3.00
N ARG A 80 -10.39 -12.37 -2.64
CA ARG A 80 -10.98 -11.28 -1.86
C ARG A 80 -10.55 -11.34 -0.41
N ASP A 81 -10.46 -12.54 0.17
CA ASP A 81 -9.88 -12.75 1.51
C ASP A 81 -8.42 -12.26 1.55
N LEU A 82 -7.61 -12.58 0.54
CA LEU A 82 -6.22 -12.12 0.45
C LEU A 82 -6.12 -10.60 0.32
N GLN A 83 -6.97 -9.96 -0.48
CA GLN A 83 -7.04 -8.51 -0.60
C GLN A 83 -7.43 -7.85 0.72
N PHE A 84 -8.42 -8.42 1.41
CA PHE A 84 -8.86 -7.93 2.71
C PHE A 84 -7.76 -8.06 3.77
N ARG A 85 -7.10 -9.21 3.83
CA ARG A 85 -5.93 -9.44 4.70
C ARG A 85 -4.82 -8.44 4.46
N THR A 86 -4.52 -8.16 3.19
CA THR A 86 -3.53 -7.15 2.79
C THR A 86 -3.96 -5.74 3.20
N LYS A 87 -5.26 -5.43 3.12
CA LYS A 87 -5.79 -4.13 3.54
C LYS A 87 -5.71 -3.93 5.05
N VAL A 88 -5.93 -4.99 5.84
CA VAL A 88 -5.90 -4.92 7.32
C VAL A 88 -4.48 -4.96 7.86
N PHE A 89 -3.66 -5.93 7.44
CA PHE A 89 -2.32 -6.17 8.00
C PHE A 89 -1.18 -5.56 7.19
N GLY A 90 -1.48 -4.99 6.02
CA GLY A 90 -0.47 -4.47 5.10
C GLY A 90 0.08 -5.54 4.15
N SER A 91 0.98 -5.10 3.27
CA SER A 91 1.65 -5.94 2.30
C SER A 91 2.95 -6.51 2.88
N ASN A 92 3.15 -7.82 2.77
CA ASN A 92 4.42 -8.48 3.11
C ASN A 92 5.45 -8.40 1.99
N LEU A 93 5.13 -7.74 0.88
CA LEU A 93 6.10 -7.52 -0.17
C LEU A 93 7.13 -6.52 0.34
N ILE A 94 8.32 -7.03 0.70
CA ILE A 94 9.52 -6.20 0.82
C ILE A 94 9.85 -5.78 -0.60
N THR A 95 9.27 -4.66 -1.01
CA THR A 95 9.72 -3.95 -2.19
C THR A 95 11.16 -3.52 -1.93
N LEU A 96 12.11 -4.31 -2.45
CA LEU A 96 13.47 -3.82 -2.77
C LEU A 96 13.42 -2.66 -3.78
N SER A 97 12.24 -2.28 -4.25
CA SER A 97 12.02 -0.96 -4.80
C SER A 97 11.82 0.03 -3.65
N CYS A 98 12.92 0.68 -3.30
CA CYS A 98 12.88 2.12 -3.16
C CYS A 98 11.89 2.60 -2.08
N ASP A 99 12.29 2.48 -0.81
CA ASP A 99 11.88 3.48 0.17
C ASP A 99 12.25 4.87 -0.40
N THR A 100 11.24 5.54 -0.93
CA THR A 100 11.08 7.00 -0.91
C THR A 100 12.04 7.90 -1.73
N ASP A 101 13.19 7.46 -2.25
CA ASP A 101 14.17 8.40 -2.89
C ASP A 101 14.62 8.12 -4.34
N ILE A 102 14.20 7.03 -5.00
CA ILE A 102 14.64 6.70 -6.38
C ILE A 102 13.61 7.16 -7.42
N THR A 103 12.87 8.23 -7.13
CA THR A 103 12.25 9.04 -8.20
C THR A 103 12.77 10.47 -8.12
N GLN A 104 14.04 10.66 -7.77
CA GLN A 104 14.71 11.90 -8.10
C GLN A 104 14.74 12.01 -9.63
N SER A 105 13.84 12.82 -10.15
CA SER A 105 13.85 13.17 -11.56
C SER A 105 15.25 13.73 -11.90
N LEU A 106 15.74 13.51 -13.13
CA LEU A 106 17.01 14.08 -13.59
C LEU A 106 17.13 15.59 -13.31
N LYS A 107 15.99 16.31 -13.24
CA LYS A 107 15.93 17.73 -12.87
C LYS A 107 16.30 17.98 -11.42
N GLN A 108 15.90 17.11 -10.51
CA GLN A 108 16.21 17.21 -9.09
C GLN A 108 17.68 16.91 -8.83
N LEU A 109 18.22 15.91 -9.51
CA LEU A 109 19.68 15.64 -9.55
C LEU A 109 20.47 16.83 -10.09
N LEU A 110 19.99 17.47 -11.16
CA LEU A 110 20.65 18.65 -11.73
C LEU A 110 20.54 19.87 -10.79
N LEU A 111 19.39 20.10 -10.18
CA LEU A 111 19.18 21.17 -9.19
C LEU A 111 20.07 20.99 -7.96
N ASP A 112 20.20 19.76 -7.47
CA ASP A 112 21.04 19.46 -6.32
C ASP A 112 22.54 19.52 -6.67
N ALA A 113 22.95 19.08 -7.85
CA ALA A 113 24.32 19.26 -8.34
C ALA A 113 24.68 20.75 -8.55
N CYS A 114 23.74 21.56 -9.04
CA CYS A 114 23.95 23.00 -9.19
C CYS A 114 24.00 23.78 -7.86
N LYS A 115 23.69 23.18 -6.70
CA LYS A 115 23.88 23.81 -5.39
C LYS A 115 25.32 23.73 -4.89
N ASP A 116 26.14 22.84 -5.45
CA ASP A 116 27.53 22.74 -5.07
C ASP A 116 28.32 23.90 -5.69
N THR A 117 28.91 24.73 -4.82
CA THR A 117 29.69 25.90 -5.23
C THR A 117 30.89 25.51 -6.09
N ALA A 118 31.46 24.30 -5.90
CA ALA A 118 32.54 23.79 -6.72
C ALA A 118 32.10 23.53 -8.17
N ILE A 119 30.89 22.99 -8.36
CA ILE A 119 30.33 22.72 -9.69
C ILE A 119 30.01 24.03 -10.43
N ILE A 120 29.47 25.02 -9.72
CA ILE A 120 29.22 26.37 -10.29
C ILE A 120 30.53 27.00 -10.75
N LEU A 121 31.60 26.93 -9.93
CA LEU A 121 32.90 27.50 -10.27
C LEU A 121 33.49 26.83 -11.53
N LEU A 122 33.41 25.50 -11.63
CA LEU A 122 33.87 24.76 -12.80
C LEU A 122 33.08 25.13 -14.06
N LEU A 123 31.77 25.34 -13.96
CA LEU A 123 30.93 25.78 -15.07
C LEU A 123 31.31 27.19 -15.54
N CYS A 124 31.58 28.12 -14.60
CA CYS A 124 32.07 29.46 -14.92
C CYS A 124 33.43 29.42 -15.62
N CYS A 125 34.37 28.60 -15.13
CA CYS A 125 35.67 28.44 -15.77
C CYS A 125 35.54 27.86 -17.19
N ALA A 126 34.68 26.85 -17.37
CA ALA A 126 34.42 26.28 -18.68
C ALA A 126 33.79 27.31 -19.62
N ALA A 127 32.79 28.07 -19.16
CA ALA A 127 32.15 29.12 -19.95
C ALA A 127 33.16 30.21 -20.35
N ILE A 128 33.97 30.72 -19.43
CA ILE A 128 34.99 31.74 -19.73
C ILE A 128 36.03 31.19 -20.71
N SER A 129 36.44 29.92 -20.54
CA SER A 129 37.38 29.26 -21.45
C SER A 129 36.81 29.01 -22.85
N CYS A 130 35.49 28.83 -22.98
CA CYS A 130 34.82 28.65 -24.26
C CYS A 130 34.44 29.96 -24.96
N ASN A 131 34.26 31.06 -24.22
CA ASN A 131 33.99 32.40 -24.77
C ASN A 131 35.27 33.18 -25.09
N TRP A 132 36.42 32.50 -25.17
CA TRP A 132 37.72 33.09 -25.50
C TRP A 132 38.11 32.89 -26.99
N ASP A 133 37.17 32.51 -27.85
CA ASP A 133 37.26 32.68 -29.32
C ASP A 133 36.27 33.77 -29.77
#